data_AF-A0A1G4EQ17-F1
#
_entry.id   AF-A0A1G4EQ17-F1
#
_cell.length_a   1.000
_cell.length_b   1.000
_cell.length_c   1.000
_cell.angle_alpha   90.00
_cell.angle_beta   90.00
_cell.angle_gamma   90.00
#
_symmetry.space_group_name_H-M   'P 1'
#
loop_
_entity.id
_entity.type
_entity.pdbx_description
1 polymer ?
#
loop_
_entity_poly.entity_id
_entity_poly.type
_entity_poly.pdbx_seq_one_letter_code
_entity_poly.pdbx_strand_id
1 'polypeptide(L)'
;MLSEQEFQSWCTLMDFTKETIETVQKIRTSPPSRSVRSSKYNVAGRYPSKKMGMSIQFESHTVELTAIYLAEYDDDVLEYYDQPITLKLDYTRENGRRISFFYNPDFLVLKRDGVQIEEWKTEEQLIKLSKKDPIRYFKDEEGCWRCPPAEVAASQIGLEFCVRTSAEVNLNLYRNLIFLEDYLKNENYTVSEEKKSEIRNILSSELGMKLAELLVSLKTTDADDVYTLVATNELYIDLEQYIIAKSSDVPVFLSEQHSAAFESICSTKPENTYPVTALTVNINSTVMWDGVTWIVINMGFKSVYLYSDENGFLELPKIYFVELLNDGKVVPEDEKSGSRKYAPYLDILLEAGPEELVIANNRMDLVKRKLNEEKISNNEASERTLRRWIKDYKEGQQLYGSGYIGLLPKHQQKGNRDQRLPAETITLMEEVIENEYENLKQKNKIIVYGQLVNLCESKNILVPSYKTFCATVQNRNRYEQVKKRQGDRAAYKHESFYWNLDHSVPRHGDRPFEITHIDHTH
;
A
#
# COMPACT_ATOMS: atom_id res chain seq x y z
N MET A 1 1.78 -9.33 -33.74
CA MET A 1 0.50 -9.78 -34.35
C MET A 1 0.72 -11.07 -35.11
N LEU A 2 -0.28 -11.95 -35.09
CA LEU A 2 -0.30 -13.20 -35.85
C LEU A 2 -0.43 -12.92 -37.35
N SER A 3 0.35 -13.62 -38.16
CA SER A 3 0.10 -13.72 -39.60
C SER A 3 -1.25 -14.42 -39.85
N GLU A 4 -1.78 -14.27 -41.07
CA GLU A 4 -3.02 -14.95 -41.45
C GLU A 4 -2.92 -16.48 -41.26
N GLN A 5 -1.78 -17.08 -41.58
CA GLN A 5 -1.57 -18.52 -41.43
C GLN A 5 -1.52 -18.95 -39.95
N GLU A 6 -0.84 -18.18 -39.10
CA GLU A 6 -0.79 -18.44 -37.66
C GLU A 6 -2.18 -18.29 -37.02
N PHE A 7 -2.94 -17.27 -37.43
CA PHE A 7 -4.31 -17.07 -36.97
C PHE A 7 -5.23 -18.24 -37.34
N GLN A 8 -5.21 -18.70 -38.60
CA GLN A 8 -6.01 -19.86 -39.03
C GLN A 8 -5.61 -21.14 -38.28
N SER A 9 -4.31 -21.33 -38.04
CA SER A 9 -3.80 -22.47 -37.26
C SER A 9 -4.28 -22.43 -35.81
N TRP A 10 -4.22 -21.25 -35.19
CA TRP A 10 -4.72 -21.01 -33.84
C TRP A 10 -6.24 -21.21 -33.75
N CYS A 11 -7.03 -20.68 -34.68
CA CYS A 11 -8.48 -20.91 -34.70
C CYS A 11 -8.84 -22.39 -34.85
N THR A 12 -8.06 -23.15 -35.63
CA THR A 12 -8.25 -24.60 -35.78
C THR A 12 -7.91 -25.34 -34.49
N LEU A 13 -6.83 -24.95 -33.80
CA LEU A 13 -6.42 -25.54 -32.52
C LEU A 13 -7.48 -25.32 -31.43
N MET A 14 -8.13 -24.15 -31.44
CA MET A 14 -9.16 -23.77 -30.47
C MET A 14 -10.56 -24.31 -30.81
N ASP A 15 -10.73 -24.99 -31.96
CA ASP A 15 -12.03 -25.49 -32.44
C ASP A 15 -13.12 -24.41 -32.54
N PHE A 16 -12.76 -23.20 -32.98
CA PHE A 16 -13.71 -22.10 -33.08
C PHE A 16 -14.72 -22.29 -34.21
N THR A 17 -15.96 -21.85 -33.94
CA THR A 17 -17.00 -21.82 -34.97
C THR A 17 -16.64 -20.83 -36.09
N LYS A 18 -17.19 -21.07 -37.28
CA LYS A 18 -17.00 -20.18 -38.42
C LYS A 18 -17.44 -18.74 -38.12
N GLU A 19 -18.52 -18.56 -37.36
CA GLU A 19 -19.03 -17.25 -36.96
C GLU A 19 -18.07 -16.51 -36.01
N THR A 20 -17.49 -17.23 -35.05
CA THR A 20 -16.45 -16.69 -34.16
C THR A 20 -15.23 -16.25 -34.97
N ILE A 21 -14.75 -17.08 -35.91
CA ILE A 21 -13.59 -16.77 -36.76
C ILE A 21 -13.86 -15.51 -37.61
N GLU A 22 -15.02 -15.43 -38.26
CA GLU A 22 -15.41 -14.26 -39.06
C GLU A 22 -15.51 -12.99 -38.20
N THR A 23 -16.03 -13.10 -36.97
CA THR A 23 -16.13 -11.99 -36.02
C THR A 23 -14.76 -11.49 -35.57
N VAL A 24 -13.88 -12.39 -35.14
CA VAL A 24 -12.53 -12.05 -34.69
C VAL A 24 -11.73 -11.47 -35.86
N GLN A 25 -11.77 -12.08 -37.05
CA GLN A 25 -11.07 -11.56 -38.23
C GLN A 25 -11.56 -10.15 -38.61
N LYS A 26 -12.86 -9.89 -38.48
CA LYS A 26 -13.43 -8.56 -38.70
C LYS A 26 -12.87 -7.55 -37.70
N ILE A 27 -12.77 -7.90 -36.42
CA ILE A 27 -12.19 -7.02 -35.40
C ILE A 27 -10.71 -6.74 -35.71
N ARG A 28 -9.92 -7.77 -36.03
CA ARG A 28 -8.49 -7.66 -36.37
C ARG A 28 -8.20 -6.71 -37.52
N THR A 29 -9.15 -6.56 -38.44
CA THR A 29 -9.01 -5.77 -39.68
C THR A 29 -9.77 -4.44 -39.65
N SER A 30 -10.50 -4.15 -38.58
CA SER A 30 -11.30 -2.93 -38.44
C SER A 30 -10.66 -1.92 -37.48
N PRO A 31 -10.90 -0.61 -37.66
CA PRO A 31 -10.58 0.37 -36.62
C PRO A 31 -11.48 0.16 -35.38
N PRO A 32 -11.07 0.69 -34.20
CA PRO A 32 -11.88 0.64 -32.99
C PRO A 32 -13.30 1.16 -33.20
N SER A 33 -14.29 0.53 -32.57
CA SER A 33 -15.72 0.84 -32.76
C SER A 33 -16.11 2.26 -32.34
N ARG A 34 -15.31 2.89 -31.48
CA ARG A 34 -15.44 4.30 -31.09
C ARG A 34 -14.07 4.93 -30.82
N SER A 35 -13.99 6.24 -30.96
CA SER A 35 -12.85 7.01 -30.46
C SER A 35 -13.07 7.40 -29.00
N VAL A 36 -12.03 7.21 -28.18
CA VAL A 36 -12.03 7.60 -26.78
C VAL A 36 -12.03 9.13 -26.61
N ARG A 37 -12.65 9.63 -25.54
CA ARG A 37 -12.69 11.07 -25.23
C ARG A 37 -12.21 11.36 -23.81
N SER A 38 -11.40 12.40 -23.67
CA SER A 38 -11.08 12.97 -22.37
C SER A 38 -12.25 13.77 -21.82
N SER A 39 -12.45 13.68 -20.51
CA SER A 39 -13.46 14.40 -19.75
C SER A 39 -12.86 14.87 -18.43
N LYS A 40 -13.63 15.63 -17.65
CA LYS A 40 -13.19 16.09 -16.32
C LYS A 40 -12.81 14.93 -15.37
N TYR A 41 -13.36 13.74 -15.59
CA TYR A 41 -13.26 12.62 -14.66
C TYR A 41 -12.36 11.48 -15.15
N ASN A 42 -11.77 11.59 -16.34
CA ASN A 42 -10.94 10.54 -16.91
C ASN A 42 -9.73 11.09 -17.68
N VAL A 43 -8.64 10.33 -17.67
CA VAL A 43 -7.44 10.61 -18.46
C VAL A 43 -7.39 9.58 -19.56
N ALA A 44 -7.78 10.02 -20.77
CA ALA A 44 -7.74 9.21 -21.97
C ALA A 44 -6.43 9.44 -22.74
N GLY A 45 -5.94 8.41 -23.42
CA GLY A 45 -4.68 8.47 -24.15
C GLY A 45 -4.56 7.37 -25.19
N ARG A 46 -3.34 7.23 -25.72
CA ARG A 46 -2.96 6.19 -26.68
C ARG A 46 -1.65 5.57 -26.25
N TYR A 47 -1.61 4.25 -26.20
CA TYR A 47 -0.41 3.47 -25.93
C TYR A 47 0.20 2.97 -27.24
N PRO A 48 1.48 3.25 -27.54
CA PRO A 48 2.14 2.74 -28.73
C PRO A 48 2.55 1.27 -28.52
N SER A 49 1.65 0.34 -28.86
CA SER A 49 1.88 -1.09 -28.70
C SER A 49 2.86 -1.61 -29.75
N LYS A 50 3.90 -2.29 -29.27
CA LYS A 50 4.86 -3.01 -30.09
C LYS A 50 4.29 -4.37 -30.50
N LYS A 51 3.62 -5.08 -29.57
CA LYS A 51 2.97 -6.38 -29.85
C LYS A 51 1.94 -6.28 -30.98
N MET A 52 1.17 -5.21 -30.98
CA MET A 52 0.13 -4.92 -31.97
C MET A 52 0.63 -4.11 -33.18
N GLY A 53 1.82 -3.49 -33.09
CA GLY A 53 2.35 -2.63 -34.15
C GLY A 53 1.48 -1.39 -34.44
N MET A 54 0.61 -1.00 -33.50
CA MET A 54 -0.33 0.12 -33.64
C MET A 54 -0.59 0.80 -32.29
N SER A 55 -1.26 1.95 -32.32
CA SER A 55 -1.66 2.65 -31.10
C SER A 55 -2.98 2.12 -30.56
N ILE A 56 -3.00 1.71 -29.30
CA ILE A 56 -4.19 1.22 -28.58
C ILE A 56 -4.75 2.36 -27.72
N GLN A 57 -6.05 2.61 -27.78
CA GLN A 57 -6.67 3.68 -26.98
C GLN A 57 -7.02 3.20 -25.57
N PHE A 58 -7.00 4.12 -24.61
CA PHE A 58 -7.53 3.91 -23.27
C PHE A 58 -8.27 5.17 -22.78
N GLU A 59 -9.32 4.99 -21.98
CA GLU A 59 -10.06 6.05 -21.29
C GLU A 59 -9.67 6.20 -19.82
N SER A 60 -8.98 5.22 -19.26
CA SER A 60 -8.54 5.23 -17.87
C SER A 60 -7.07 4.86 -17.71
N HIS A 61 -6.26 5.83 -17.27
CA HIS A 61 -4.84 5.62 -16.98
C HIS A 61 -4.55 4.67 -15.80
N THR A 62 -5.52 4.41 -14.90
CA THR A 62 -5.32 3.55 -13.72
C THR A 62 -5.91 2.15 -13.88
N VAL A 63 -6.66 1.91 -14.95
CA VAL A 63 -7.41 0.67 -15.14
C VAL A 63 -7.14 0.12 -16.54
N GLU A 64 -7.58 0.83 -17.58
CA GLU A 64 -7.41 0.38 -18.97
C GLU A 64 -5.95 0.44 -19.42
N LEU A 65 -5.19 1.48 -19.03
CA LEU A 65 -3.77 1.52 -19.33
C LEU A 65 -3.04 0.36 -18.64
N THR A 66 -3.40 0.06 -17.39
CA THR A 66 -2.84 -1.10 -16.66
C THR A 66 -3.15 -2.41 -17.37
N ALA A 67 -4.39 -2.60 -17.84
CA ALA A 67 -4.77 -3.74 -18.66
C ALA A 67 -3.92 -3.86 -19.93
N ILE A 68 -3.65 -2.73 -20.60
CA ILE A 68 -2.77 -2.67 -21.78
C ILE A 68 -1.36 -3.14 -21.44
N TYR A 69 -0.76 -2.68 -20.32
CA TYR A 69 0.59 -3.14 -19.93
C TYR A 69 0.62 -4.65 -19.66
N LEU A 70 -0.40 -5.19 -18.99
CA LEU A 70 -0.50 -6.63 -18.76
C LEU A 70 -0.61 -7.39 -20.08
N ALA A 71 -1.50 -6.97 -20.98
CA ALA A 71 -1.66 -7.61 -22.28
C ALA A 71 -0.45 -7.44 -23.21
N GLU A 72 0.27 -6.33 -23.13
CA GLU A 72 1.45 -6.03 -23.96
C GLU A 72 2.65 -6.91 -23.62
N TYR A 73 2.83 -7.25 -22.33
CA TYR A 73 4.00 -7.95 -21.84
C TYR A 73 3.72 -9.37 -21.32
N ASP A 74 2.48 -9.83 -21.41
CA ASP A 74 2.11 -11.23 -21.21
C ASP A 74 2.43 -12.05 -22.49
N ASP A 75 3.25 -13.08 -22.35
CA ASP A 75 3.67 -13.97 -23.44
C ASP A 75 2.55 -14.90 -23.93
N ASP A 76 1.52 -15.11 -23.12
CA ASP A 76 0.34 -15.91 -23.48
C ASP A 76 -0.70 -15.08 -24.23
N VAL A 77 -0.62 -13.75 -24.20
CA VAL A 77 -1.43 -12.86 -25.04
C VAL A 77 -0.82 -12.72 -26.43
N LEU A 78 -1.55 -13.16 -27.44
CA LEU A 78 -1.14 -13.11 -28.84
C LEU A 78 -1.47 -11.76 -29.48
N GLU A 79 -2.68 -11.27 -29.24
CA GLU A 79 -3.20 -10.01 -29.77
C GLU A 79 -4.23 -9.40 -28.79
N TYR A 80 -4.36 -8.07 -28.78
CA TYR A 80 -5.40 -7.39 -28.04
C TYR A 80 -5.85 -6.09 -28.74
N TYR A 81 -7.15 -5.79 -28.67
CA TYR A 81 -7.78 -4.70 -29.43
C TYR A 81 -8.67 -3.84 -28.53
N ASP A 82 -8.50 -2.51 -28.58
CA ASP A 82 -9.35 -1.57 -27.88
C ASP A 82 -10.71 -1.39 -28.56
N GLN A 83 -11.76 -1.28 -27.74
CA GLN A 83 -13.13 -0.98 -28.15
C GLN A 83 -13.58 -1.86 -29.33
N PRO A 84 -13.48 -3.20 -29.23
CA PRO A 84 -13.43 -4.11 -30.38
C PRO A 84 -14.76 -4.21 -31.13
N ILE A 85 -15.88 -4.16 -30.42
CA ILE A 85 -17.21 -4.41 -30.98
C ILE A 85 -18.30 -3.68 -30.19
N THR A 86 -19.46 -3.45 -30.80
CA THR A 86 -20.66 -3.01 -30.08
C THR A 86 -21.60 -4.19 -29.86
N LEU A 87 -21.84 -4.54 -28.60
CA LEU A 87 -22.80 -5.56 -28.19
C LEU A 87 -24.17 -4.92 -27.90
N LYS A 88 -25.25 -5.61 -28.25
CA LYS A 88 -26.60 -5.20 -27.84
C LYS A 88 -27.00 -5.96 -26.57
N LEU A 89 -27.06 -5.25 -25.45
CA LEU A 89 -27.55 -5.80 -24.19
C LEU A 89 -29.07 -5.72 -24.17
N ASP A 90 -29.73 -6.80 -23.74
CA ASP A 90 -31.18 -6.86 -23.57
C ASP A 90 -31.52 -7.76 -22.38
N TYR A 91 -32.06 -7.17 -21.32
CA TYR A 91 -32.42 -7.90 -20.09
C TYR A 91 -33.56 -7.20 -19.35
N THR A 92 -34.15 -7.91 -18.40
CA THR A 92 -35.25 -7.40 -17.57
C THR A 92 -34.76 -7.25 -16.14
N ARG A 93 -35.03 -6.09 -15.51
CA ARG A 93 -34.72 -5.84 -14.09
C ARG A 93 -35.69 -6.57 -13.16
N GLU A 94 -35.34 -6.67 -11.88
CA GLU A 94 -36.18 -7.30 -10.85
C GLU A 94 -37.59 -6.68 -10.76
N ASN A 95 -37.70 -5.39 -11.04
CA ASN A 95 -38.97 -4.67 -11.08
C ASN A 95 -39.79 -4.89 -12.38
N GLY A 96 -39.38 -5.82 -13.24
CA GLY A 96 -40.05 -6.14 -14.51
C GLY A 96 -39.76 -5.18 -15.66
N ARG A 97 -38.92 -4.15 -15.47
CA ARG A 97 -38.56 -3.21 -16.54
C ARG A 97 -37.55 -3.83 -17.50
N ARG A 98 -37.92 -3.94 -18.78
CA ARG A 98 -36.99 -4.30 -19.87
C ARG A 98 -36.03 -3.15 -20.18
N ILE A 99 -34.76 -3.48 -20.38
CA ILE A 99 -33.69 -2.57 -20.72
C ILE A 99 -32.99 -3.12 -21.95
N SER A 100 -32.85 -2.28 -22.98
CA SER A 100 -32.03 -2.60 -24.14
C SER A 100 -31.21 -1.39 -24.57
N PHE A 101 -29.90 -1.58 -24.76
CA PHE A 101 -28.97 -0.54 -25.20
C PHE A 101 -27.73 -1.18 -25.84
N PHE A 102 -27.00 -0.37 -26.61
CA PHE A 102 -25.72 -0.74 -27.19
C PHE A 102 -24.59 -0.49 -26.21
N TYR A 103 -23.62 -1.40 -26.19
CA TYR A 103 -22.57 -1.47 -25.21
C TYR A 103 -21.23 -1.76 -25.89
N ASN A 104 -20.20 -0.99 -25.56
CA ASN A 104 -18.86 -1.17 -26.09
C ASN A 104 -17.98 -1.63 -24.94
N PRO A 105 -17.46 -2.86 -24.98
CA PRO A 105 -16.50 -3.33 -24.01
C PRO A 105 -15.11 -2.73 -24.26
N ASP A 106 -14.23 -2.84 -23.28
CA ASP A 106 -12.92 -2.17 -23.32
C ASP A 106 -11.94 -2.87 -24.26
N PHE A 107 -11.81 -4.19 -24.17
CA PHE A 107 -10.85 -4.96 -24.96
C PHE A 107 -11.40 -6.26 -25.53
N LEU A 108 -10.82 -6.71 -26.64
CA LEU A 108 -10.81 -8.12 -27.05
C LEU A 108 -9.38 -8.62 -26.87
N VAL A 109 -9.20 -9.75 -26.18
CA VAL A 109 -7.89 -10.36 -25.92
C VAL A 109 -7.86 -11.77 -26.51
N LEU A 110 -6.90 -12.02 -27.39
CA LEU A 110 -6.60 -13.33 -27.95
C LEU A 110 -5.42 -13.91 -27.17
N LYS A 111 -5.66 -15.02 -26.49
CA LYS A 111 -4.66 -15.77 -25.74
C LYS A 111 -4.34 -17.09 -26.44
N ARG A 112 -3.27 -17.75 -26.02
CA ARG A 112 -2.90 -19.08 -26.52
C ARG A 112 -4.00 -20.12 -26.28
N ASP A 113 -4.80 -19.96 -25.23
CA ASP A 113 -5.82 -20.89 -24.77
C ASP A 113 -7.27 -20.43 -25.06
N GLY A 114 -7.48 -19.25 -25.64
CA GLY A 114 -8.83 -18.79 -25.94
C GLY A 114 -8.95 -17.34 -26.38
N VAL A 115 -10.19 -16.88 -26.53
CA VAL A 115 -10.52 -15.50 -26.90
C VAL A 115 -11.63 -14.98 -26.01
N GLN A 116 -11.44 -13.78 -25.46
CA GLN A 116 -12.40 -13.17 -24.56
C GLN A 116 -12.52 -11.67 -24.78
N ILE A 117 -13.73 -11.18 -24.56
CA ILE A 117 -14.02 -9.76 -24.40
C ILE A 117 -13.83 -9.40 -22.94
N GLU A 118 -13.07 -8.35 -22.66
CA GLU A 118 -12.81 -7.88 -21.30
C GLU A 118 -13.41 -6.49 -21.07
N GLU A 119 -14.14 -6.36 -19.96
CA GLU A 119 -14.55 -5.07 -19.40
C GLU A 119 -13.77 -4.80 -18.12
N TRP A 120 -13.09 -3.66 -18.05
CA TRP A 120 -12.27 -3.30 -16.91
C TRP A 120 -12.93 -2.24 -16.04
N LYS A 121 -13.00 -2.49 -14.73
CA LYS A 121 -13.55 -1.55 -13.73
C LYS A 121 -12.78 -1.56 -12.43
N THR A 122 -12.91 -0.51 -11.63
CA THR A 122 -12.44 -0.58 -10.24
C THR A 122 -13.44 -1.36 -9.38
N GLU A 123 -12.95 -1.98 -8.31
CA GLU A 123 -13.78 -2.70 -7.34
C GLU A 123 -14.89 -1.78 -6.78
N GLU A 124 -14.56 -0.52 -6.45
CA GLU A 124 -15.53 0.43 -5.90
C GLU A 124 -16.61 0.80 -6.92
N GLN A 125 -16.27 0.86 -8.21
CA GLN A 125 -17.25 1.09 -9.27
C GLN A 125 -18.21 -0.08 -9.37
N LEU A 126 -17.70 -1.31 -9.34
CA LEU A 126 -18.52 -2.52 -9.42
C LEU A 126 -19.45 -2.67 -8.21
N ILE A 127 -18.97 -2.38 -6.99
CA ILE A 127 -19.80 -2.32 -5.78
C ILE A 127 -20.95 -1.30 -5.91
N LYS A 128 -20.70 -0.13 -6.51
CA LYS A 128 -21.73 0.88 -6.74
C LYS A 128 -22.72 0.44 -7.82
N LEU A 129 -22.22 -0.17 -8.89
CA LEU A 129 -23.02 -0.65 -10.01
C LEU A 129 -23.92 -1.81 -9.61
N SER A 130 -23.44 -2.76 -8.80
CA SER A 130 -24.23 -3.89 -8.33
C SER A 130 -25.37 -3.48 -7.41
N LYS A 131 -25.16 -2.48 -6.55
CA LYS A 131 -26.24 -1.88 -5.75
C LYS A 131 -27.30 -1.18 -6.61
N LYS A 132 -26.90 -0.62 -7.75
CA LYS A 132 -27.79 0.13 -8.65
C LYS A 132 -28.55 -0.77 -9.62
N ASP A 133 -27.91 -1.83 -10.09
CA ASP A 133 -28.42 -2.75 -11.10
C ASP A 133 -27.83 -4.16 -10.90
N PRO A 134 -28.32 -4.93 -9.90
CA PRO A 134 -27.73 -6.20 -9.49
C PRO A 134 -27.82 -7.28 -10.57
N ILE A 135 -28.76 -7.17 -11.51
CA ILE A 135 -28.88 -8.08 -12.65
C ILE A 135 -27.78 -7.80 -13.68
N ARG A 136 -27.34 -6.54 -13.80
CA ARG A 136 -26.27 -6.18 -14.74
C ARG A 136 -24.90 -6.50 -14.18
N TYR A 137 -24.65 -6.23 -12.90
CA TYR A 137 -23.38 -6.51 -12.25
C TYR A 137 -23.61 -7.13 -10.89
N PHE A 138 -22.98 -8.26 -10.62
CA PHE A 138 -22.92 -8.85 -9.29
C PHE A 138 -21.62 -9.63 -9.11
N LYS A 139 -21.29 -9.92 -7.86
CA LYS A 139 -20.15 -10.76 -7.49
C LYS A 139 -20.68 -12.14 -7.15
N ASP A 140 -20.20 -13.18 -7.85
CA ASP A 140 -20.66 -14.55 -7.65
C ASP A 140 -20.06 -15.19 -6.39
N GLU A 141 -20.42 -16.45 -6.13
CA GLU A 141 -19.99 -17.19 -4.94
C GLU A 141 -18.48 -17.46 -4.91
N GLU A 142 -17.84 -17.46 -6.08
CA GLU A 142 -16.38 -17.64 -6.23
C GLU A 142 -15.62 -16.33 -6.04
N GLY A 143 -16.34 -15.21 -5.90
CA GLY A 143 -15.75 -13.88 -5.74
C GLY A 143 -15.42 -13.20 -7.06
N CYS A 144 -15.92 -13.70 -8.19
CA CYS A 144 -15.71 -13.13 -9.52
C CYS A 144 -16.84 -12.16 -9.86
N TRP A 145 -16.51 -11.05 -10.51
CA TRP A 145 -17.52 -10.12 -11.01
C TRP A 145 -18.11 -10.60 -12.32
N ARG A 146 -19.44 -10.55 -12.41
CA ARG A 146 -20.21 -11.05 -13.55
C ARG A 146 -21.03 -9.95 -14.19
N CYS A 147 -21.24 -10.09 -15.49
CA CYS A 147 -22.14 -9.23 -16.25
C CYS A 147 -23.02 -10.09 -17.16
N PRO A 148 -24.05 -10.76 -16.61
CA PRO A 148 -24.84 -11.73 -17.36
C PRO A 148 -25.42 -11.22 -18.67
N PRO A 149 -25.95 -9.98 -18.76
CA PRO A 149 -26.44 -9.48 -20.04
C PRO A 149 -25.34 -9.41 -21.12
N ALA A 150 -24.10 -9.12 -20.73
CA ALA A 150 -22.97 -9.04 -21.65
C ALA A 150 -22.41 -10.42 -21.98
N GLU A 151 -22.37 -11.34 -21.01
CA GLU A 151 -22.05 -12.76 -21.22
C GLU A 151 -23.00 -13.38 -22.25
N VAL A 152 -24.30 -13.16 -22.12
CA VAL A 152 -25.30 -13.63 -23.10
C VAL A 152 -25.11 -12.99 -24.48
N ALA A 153 -24.77 -11.70 -24.53
CA ALA A 153 -24.55 -11.02 -25.81
C ALA A 153 -23.27 -11.48 -26.51
N ALA A 154 -22.21 -11.78 -25.77
CA ALA A 154 -20.95 -12.31 -26.30
C ALA A 154 -21.09 -13.77 -26.73
N SER A 155 -21.81 -14.59 -25.96
CA SER A 155 -22.00 -16.01 -26.30
C SER A 155 -22.76 -16.19 -27.62
N GLN A 156 -23.64 -15.25 -27.97
CA GLN A 156 -24.38 -15.26 -29.24
C GLN A 156 -23.46 -15.12 -30.47
N ILE A 157 -22.28 -14.53 -30.31
CA ILE A 157 -21.25 -14.41 -31.35
C ILE A 157 -20.07 -15.37 -31.12
N GLY A 158 -20.27 -16.35 -30.23
CA GLY A 158 -19.28 -17.37 -29.89
C GLY A 158 -18.02 -16.83 -29.22
N LEU A 159 -18.15 -15.77 -28.41
CA LEU A 159 -17.07 -15.20 -27.60
C LEU A 159 -17.42 -15.25 -26.10
N GLU A 160 -16.39 -15.33 -25.26
CA GLU A 160 -16.54 -15.19 -23.82
C GLU A 160 -16.50 -13.72 -23.40
N PHE A 161 -17.13 -13.40 -22.27
CA PHE A 161 -17.13 -12.06 -21.69
C PHE A 161 -16.71 -12.12 -20.23
N CYS A 162 -15.70 -11.34 -19.87
CA CYS A 162 -15.12 -11.30 -18.54
C CYS A 162 -15.14 -9.87 -18.00
N VAL A 163 -15.59 -9.70 -16.76
CA VAL A 163 -15.37 -8.45 -16.03
C VAL A 163 -14.07 -8.59 -15.25
N ARG A 164 -13.12 -7.71 -15.54
CA ARG A 164 -11.82 -7.64 -14.89
C ARG A 164 -11.77 -6.45 -13.96
N THR A 165 -11.05 -6.61 -12.87
CA THR A 165 -10.92 -5.59 -11.83
C THR A 165 -9.51 -5.10 -11.68
N SER A 166 -9.36 -3.84 -11.28
CA SER A 166 -8.06 -3.31 -10.86
C SER A 166 -7.46 -4.07 -9.65
N ALA A 167 -8.28 -4.82 -8.90
CA ALA A 167 -7.83 -5.63 -7.78
C ALA A 167 -7.10 -6.92 -8.22
N GLU A 168 -7.31 -7.37 -9.47
CA GLU A 168 -6.59 -8.51 -10.05
C GLU A 168 -5.17 -8.15 -10.51
N VAL A 169 -4.82 -6.87 -10.50
CA VAL A 169 -3.52 -6.40 -10.96
C VAL A 169 -2.49 -6.53 -9.86
N ASN A 170 -1.41 -7.27 -10.14
CA ASN A 170 -0.20 -7.15 -9.34
C ASN A 170 0.45 -5.78 -9.60
N LEU A 171 0.33 -4.86 -8.63
CA LEU A 171 0.83 -3.49 -8.74
C LEU A 171 2.36 -3.42 -8.81
N ASN A 172 3.09 -4.39 -8.23
CA ASN A 172 4.55 -4.44 -8.36
C ASN A 172 4.92 -4.77 -9.80
N LEU A 173 4.28 -5.76 -10.39
CA LEU A 173 4.49 -6.13 -11.80
C LEU A 173 4.20 -4.95 -12.70
N TYR A 174 3.05 -4.29 -12.55
CA TYR A 174 2.70 -3.13 -13.35
C TYR A 174 3.77 -2.02 -13.30
N ARG A 175 4.26 -1.69 -12.09
CA ARG A 175 5.32 -0.70 -11.91
C ARG A 175 6.65 -1.14 -12.53
N ASN A 176 7.00 -2.41 -12.37
CA ASN A 176 8.21 -2.97 -12.97
C ASN A 176 8.13 -3.04 -14.49
N LEU A 177 6.94 -3.22 -15.08
CA LEU A 177 6.75 -3.16 -16.52
C LEU A 177 6.90 -1.72 -17.04
N ILE A 178 6.35 -0.72 -16.36
CA ILE A 178 6.60 0.70 -16.68
C ILE A 178 8.10 1.00 -16.58
N PHE A 179 8.76 0.48 -15.55
CA PHE A 179 10.20 0.59 -15.42
C PHE A 179 10.86 -0.08 -16.65
N LEU A 180 10.68 -1.36 -16.87
CA LEU A 180 11.41 -2.08 -17.92
C LEU A 180 10.97 -1.71 -19.36
N GLU A 181 9.91 -0.92 -19.56
CA GLU A 181 9.32 -0.58 -20.85
C GLU A 181 10.35 -0.16 -21.91
N ASP A 182 11.24 0.77 -21.58
CA ASP A 182 12.26 1.26 -22.51
C ASP A 182 13.23 0.14 -22.93
N TYR A 183 13.59 -0.74 -22.00
CA TYR A 183 14.48 -1.88 -22.25
C TYR A 183 13.76 -2.99 -23.04
N LEU A 184 12.49 -3.26 -22.72
CA LEU A 184 11.63 -4.24 -23.42
C LEU A 184 11.34 -3.80 -24.88
N LYS A 185 11.29 -2.48 -25.12
CA LYS A 185 11.10 -1.94 -26.47
C LYS A 185 12.39 -1.91 -27.28
N ASN A 186 13.55 -1.77 -26.63
CA ASN A 186 14.85 -1.58 -27.29
C ASN A 186 15.55 -2.88 -27.71
N GLU A 187 15.17 -3.43 -28.85
CA GLU A 187 15.80 -4.63 -29.44
C GLU A 187 17.21 -4.41 -30.00
N ASN A 188 17.62 -3.15 -30.20
CA ASN A 188 18.91 -2.84 -30.81
C ASN A 188 20.05 -2.83 -29.79
N TYR A 189 19.74 -2.82 -28.50
CA TYR A 189 20.74 -2.82 -27.45
C TYR A 189 21.11 -4.27 -27.09
N THR A 190 22.34 -4.65 -27.43
CA THR A 190 22.88 -5.97 -27.10
C THR A 190 24.01 -5.84 -26.08
N VAL A 191 23.88 -6.58 -24.99
CA VAL A 191 24.92 -6.65 -23.95
C VAL A 191 26.04 -7.57 -24.44
N SER A 192 27.30 -7.11 -24.35
CA SER A 192 28.44 -7.89 -24.83
C SER A 192 28.70 -9.13 -23.96
N GLU A 193 29.27 -10.19 -24.52
CA GLU A 193 29.53 -11.42 -23.76
C GLU A 193 30.55 -11.23 -22.63
N GLU A 194 31.45 -10.25 -22.73
CA GLU A 194 32.37 -9.90 -21.64
C GLU A 194 31.60 -9.38 -20.42
N LYS A 195 30.62 -8.48 -20.64
CA LYS A 195 29.77 -7.92 -19.58
C LYS A 195 28.85 -8.99 -18.98
N LYS A 196 28.26 -9.85 -19.82
CA LYS A 196 27.45 -10.98 -19.34
C LYS A 196 28.28 -11.94 -18.48
N SER A 197 29.52 -12.21 -18.89
CA SER A 197 30.44 -13.07 -18.14
C SER A 197 30.83 -12.47 -16.79
N GLU A 198 31.01 -11.14 -16.71
CA GLU A 198 31.24 -10.44 -15.44
C GLU A 198 30.08 -10.68 -14.46
N ILE A 199 28.84 -10.45 -14.89
CA ILE A 199 27.64 -10.67 -14.06
C ILE A 199 27.53 -12.15 -13.64
N ARG A 200 27.70 -13.09 -14.57
CA ARG A 200 27.65 -14.53 -14.27
C ARG A 200 28.70 -14.96 -13.25
N ASN A 201 29.91 -14.40 -13.31
CA ASN A 201 30.96 -14.72 -12.34
C ASN A 201 30.63 -14.19 -10.93
N ILE A 202 30.00 -13.03 -10.82
CA ILE A 202 29.55 -12.48 -9.54
C ILE A 202 28.41 -13.36 -8.97
N LEU A 203 27.37 -13.60 -9.77
CA LEU A 203 26.18 -14.35 -9.36
C LEU A 203 26.36 -15.87 -9.25
N SER A 204 27.46 -16.45 -9.74
CA SER A 204 27.74 -17.88 -9.57
C SER A 204 28.39 -18.20 -8.22
N SER A 205 28.94 -17.19 -7.54
CA SER A 205 29.58 -17.35 -6.23
C SER A 205 28.60 -17.33 -5.06
N GLU A 206 27.39 -16.80 -5.26
CA GLU A 206 26.31 -16.69 -4.29
C GLU A 206 25.00 -17.09 -4.98
N LEU A 207 24.07 -17.81 -4.33
CA LEU A 207 22.80 -18.30 -4.92
C LEU A 207 21.81 -17.18 -5.33
N GLY A 208 22.28 -15.96 -5.52
CA GLY A 208 21.55 -14.71 -5.72
C GLY A 208 22.18 -13.57 -4.93
N MET A 209 22.04 -12.33 -5.39
CA MET A 209 22.59 -11.13 -4.75
C MET A 209 21.58 -9.97 -4.81
N LYS A 210 21.63 -9.01 -3.88
CA LYS A 210 20.77 -7.82 -3.99
C LYS A 210 21.17 -6.97 -5.20
N LEU A 211 20.19 -6.38 -5.89
CA LEU A 211 20.41 -5.56 -7.08
C LEU A 211 21.36 -4.39 -6.78
N ALA A 212 21.21 -3.72 -5.64
CA ALA A 212 22.13 -2.66 -5.23
C ALA A 212 23.58 -3.15 -5.05
N GLU A 213 23.76 -4.35 -4.49
CA GLU A 213 25.08 -4.95 -4.28
C GLU A 213 25.71 -5.39 -5.61
N LEU A 214 24.89 -5.96 -6.50
CA LEU A 214 25.31 -6.31 -7.86
C LEU A 214 25.82 -5.06 -8.57
N LEU A 215 25.01 -4.00 -8.63
CA LEU A 215 25.35 -2.75 -9.31
C LEU A 215 26.64 -2.10 -8.78
N VAL A 216 26.90 -2.18 -7.47
CA VAL A 216 28.15 -1.67 -6.86
C VAL A 216 29.35 -2.57 -7.18
N SER A 217 29.12 -3.87 -7.41
CA SER A 217 30.18 -4.85 -7.67
C SER A 217 30.64 -4.87 -9.14
N LEU A 218 29.88 -4.27 -10.06
CA LEU A 218 30.23 -4.18 -11.48
C LEU A 218 31.39 -3.20 -11.71
N LYS A 219 32.31 -3.58 -12.60
CA LYS A 219 33.46 -2.76 -12.99
C LYS A 219 33.31 -2.22 -14.41
N THR A 220 32.89 -3.07 -15.34
CA THR A 220 32.79 -2.73 -16.77
C THR A 220 31.36 -2.70 -17.29
N THR A 221 30.43 -3.22 -16.51
CA THR A 221 29.01 -3.33 -16.82
C THR A 221 28.25 -2.22 -16.10
N ASP A 222 27.25 -1.63 -16.75
CA ASP A 222 26.40 -0.57 -16.18
C ASP A 222 25.00 -1.09 -15.82
N ALA A 223 24.16 -0.20 -15.28
CA ALA A 223 22.80 -0.55 -14.88
C ALA A 223 21.89 -0.84 -16.09
N ASP A 224 22.13 -0.19 -17.23
CA ASP A 224 21.34 -0.41 -18.45
C ASP A 224 21.58 -1.82 -18.97
N ASP A 225 22.82 -2.31 -18.94
CA ASP A 225 23.13 -3.71 -19.27
C ASP A 225 22.34 -4.68 -18.37
N VAL A 226 22.31 -4.45 -17.06
CA VAL A 226 21.57 -5.31 -16.10
C VAL A 226 20.08 -5.29 -16.40
N TYR A 227 19.48 -4.12 -16.58
CA TYR A 227 18.05 -4.00 -16.87
C TYR A 227 17.67 -4.56 -18.24
N THR A 228 18.55 -4.44 -19.25
CA THR A 228 18.37 -5.15 -20.51
C THR A 228 18.37 -6.65 -20.30
N LEU A 229 19.30 -7.21 -19.54
CA LEU A 229 19.35 -8.66 -19.29
C LEU A 229 18.14 -9.16 -18.50
N VAL A 230 17.58 -8.36 -17.60
CA VAL A 230 16.30 -8.67 -16.94
C VAL A 230 15.16 -8.62 -17.96
N ALA A 231 15.09 -7.58 -18.79
CA ALA A 231 14.06 -7.44 -19.83
C ALA A 231 14.12 -8.55 -20.91
N THR A 232 15.30 -9.11 -21.18
CA THR A 232 15.49 -10.22 -22.13
C THR A 232 15.43 -11.61 -21.47
N ASN A 233 15.03 -11.69 -20.20
CA ASN A 233 14.96 -12.92 -19.41
C ASN A 233 16.30 -13.69 -19.30
N GLU A 234 17.43 -13.01 -19.48
CA GLU A 234 18.78 -13.57 -19.24
C GLU A 234 19.22 -13.45 -17.77
N LEU A 235 18.57 -12.57 -17.02
CA LEU A 235 18.60 -12.50 -15.56
C LEU A 235 17.18 -12.56 -15.03
N TYR A 236 17.03 -13.07 -13.82
CA TYR A 236 15.73 -13.25 -13.20
C TYR A 236 15.59 -12.37 -11.95
N ILE A 237 14.49 -11.64 -11.91
CA ILE A 237 13.94 -10.94 -10.74
C ILE A 237 12.47 -11.31 -10.70
N ASP A 238 11.95 -11.68 -9.53
CA ASP A 238 10.51 -11.83 -9.34
C ASP A 238 9.85 -10.43 -9.38
N LEU A 239 9.33 -10.08 -10.56
CA LEU A 239 8.70 -8.79 -10.83
C LEU A 239 7.34 -8.63 -10.12
N GLU A 240 6.77 -9.72 -9.63
CA GLU A 240 5.52 -9.72 -8.88
C GLU A 240 5.74 -9.50 -7.38
N GLN A 241 6.86 -10.00 -6.86
CA GLN A 241 7.20 -9.90 -5.44
C GLN A 241 7.97 -8.62 -5.09
N TYR A 242 8.91 -8.18 -5.94
CA TYR A 242 9.79 -7.06 -5.66
C TYR A 242 9.54 -5.86 -6.56
N ILE A 243 10.02 -4.67 -6.17
CA ILE A 243 9.96 -3.45 -6.99
C ILE A 243 11.40 -3.07 -7.35
N ILE A 244 11.74 -3.08 -8.65
CA ILE A 244 13.11 -2.84 -9.14
C ILE A 244 13.68 -1.51 -8.64
N ALA A 245 12.83 -0.47 -8.56
CA ALA A 245 13.22 0.85 -8.05
C ALA A 245 13.74 0.83 -6.60
N LYS A 246 13.42 -0.21 -5.81
CA LYS A 246 13.93 -0.44 -4.45
C LYS A 246 15.11 -1.41 -4.47
N SER A 247 16.17 -1.07 -5.21
CA SER A 247 17.29 -1.97 -5.52
C SER A 247 17.98 -2.63 -4.31
N SER A 248 17.90 -2.04 -3.10
CA SER A 248 18.44 -2.64 -1.87
C SER A 248 17.70 -3.90 -1.41
N ASP A 249 16.41 -4.03 -1.74
CA ASP A 249 15.57 -5.13 -1.28
C ASP A 249 15.40 -6.22 -2.35
N VAL A 250 15.76 -5.93 -3.61
CA VAL A 250 15.49 -6.77 -4.78
C VAL A 250 16.60 -7.81 -4.95
N PRO A 251 16.34 -9.12 -4.82
CA PRO A 251 17.31 -10.14 -5.21
C PRO A 251 17.34 -10.33 -6.73
N VAL A 252 18.53 -10.59 -7.27
CA VAL A 252 18.79 -10.88 -8.68
C VAL A 252 19.41 -12.26 -8.81
N PHE A 253 18.92 -13.03 -9.77
CA PHE A 253 19.31 -14.42 -10.01
C PHE A 253 19.68 -14.65 -11.47
N LEU A 254 20.40 -15.75 -11.74
CA LEU A 254 20.71 -16.18 -13.11
C LEU A 254 19.50 -16.77 -13.84
N SER A 255 18.55 -17.34 -13.10
CA SER A 255 17.31 -17.86 -13.65
C SER A 255 16.25 -18.04 -12.57
N GLU A 256 15.01 -18.27 -13.00
CA GLU A 256 13.89 -18.60 -12.11
C GLU A 256 14.20 -19.81 -11.21
N GLN A 257 14.87 -20.84 -11.75
CA GLN A 257 15.25 -22.03 -10.98
C GLN A 257 16.25 -21.71 -9.86
N HIS A 258 17.13 -20.71 -10.06
CA HIS A 258 18.02 -20.24 -9.00
C HIS A 258 17.25 -19.50 -7.91
N SER A 259 16.25 -18.68 -8.28
CA SER A 259 15.34 -18.05 -7.31
C SER A 259 14.57 -19.10 -6.50
N ALA A 260 13.96 -20.08 -7.15
CA ALA A 260 13.23 -21.16 -6.49
C ALA A 260 14.15 -22.00 -5.57
N ALA A 261 15.40 -22.24 -5.97
CA ALA A 261 16.39 -22.91 -5.13
C ALA A 261 16.76 -22.06 -3.91
N PHE A 262 16.98 -20.75 -4.08
CA PHE A 262 17.23 -19.82 -2.98
C PHE A 262 16.06 -19.77 -2.00
N GLU A 263 14.82 -19.65 -2.49
CA GLU A 263 13.62 -19.68 -1.67
C GLU A 263 13.43 -21.03 -0.98
N SER A 264 13.73 -22.14 -1.65
CA SER A 264 13.70 -23.48 -1.04
C SER A 264 14.72 -23.61 0.08
N ILE A 265 15.93 -23.07 -0.08
CA ILE A 265 16.96 -23.04 0.96
C ILE A 265 16.55 -22.13 2.13
N CYS A 266 15.91 -21.00 1.85
CA CYS A 266 15.41 -20.09 2.88
C CYS A 266 14.15 -20.62 3.59
N SER A 267 13.31 -21.39 2.90
CA SER A 267 12.05 -21.94 3.41
C SER A 267 12.21 -23.33 4.03
N THR A 268 13.27 -24.07 3.68
CA THR A 268 13.72 -25.25 4.42
C THR A 268 14.24 -24.82 5.78
N LYS A 269 13.30 -24.67 6.72
CA LYS A 269 13.62 -24.91 8.12
C LYS A 269 14.22 -26.32 8.18
N PRO A 270 15.40 -26.53 8.79
CA PRO A 270 15.99 -27.85 8.90
C PRO A 270 14.98 -28.77 9.62
N GLU A 271 14.41 -29.73 8.89
CA GLU A 271 13.57 -30.76 9.47
C GLU A 271 14.47 -31.67 10.32
N ASN A 272 14.27 -31.57 11.64
CA ASN A 272 14.80 -32.41 12.71
C ASN A 272 16.31 -32.35 13.00
N THR A 273 16.69 -31.31 13.75
CA THR A 273 17.39 -31.49 15.03
C THR A 273 16.87 -30.46 16.04
N TYR A 274 15.89 -30.88 16.85
CA TYR A 274 15.44 -30.28 18.12
C TYR A 274 14.87 -28.84 18.07
N PRO A 275 13.91 -28.49 18.93
CA PRO A 275 13.13 -27.28 18.79
C PRO A 275 14.02 -26.06 19.04
N VAL A 276 14.20 -25.23 18.02
CA VAL A 276 14.90 -23.96 18.20
C VAL A 276 14.04 -23.09 19.11
N THR A 277 14.49 -22.94 20.35
CA THR A 277 14.04 -21.94 21.33
C THR A 277 14.47 -20.54 20.87
N ALA A 278 14.26 -20.18 19.60
CA ALA A 278 14.50 -18.84 19.03
C ALA A 278 13.26 -17.95 19.17
N LEU A 279 12.49 -18.15 20.23
CA LEU A 279 11.31 -17.33 20.49
C LEU A 279 11.52 -16.26 21.57
N THR A 280 12.67 -16.23 22.26
CA THR A 280 12.80 -15.36 23.43
C THR A 280 14.10 -14.56 23.58
N VAL A 281 15.09 -14.70 22.69
CA VAL A 281 16.31 -13.88 22.77
C VAL A 281 16.22 -12.71 21.79
N ASN A 282 15.78 -11.54 22.30
CA ASN A 282 15.74 -10.27 21.57
C ASN A 282 16.96 -9.41 21.88
N ILE A 283 17.21 -8.36 21.10
CA ILE A 283 18.15 -7.30 21.49
C ILE A 283 17.69 -6.72 22.83
N ASN A 284 18.62 -6.53 23.76
CA ASN A 284 18.43 -6.21 25.18
C ASN A 284 17.85 -7.32 26.07
N SER A 285 17.73 -8.56 25.58
CA SER A 285 17.44 -9.71 26.45
C SER A 285 18.67 -10.13 27.24
N THR A 286 18.42 -10.71 28.40
CA THR A 286 19.45 -11.20 29.31
C THR A 286 19.57 -12.72 29.19
N VAL A 287 20.79 -13.22 29.08
CA VAL A 287 21.10 -14.64 28.99
C VAL A 287 22.14 -15.01 30.03
N MET A 288 21.98 -16.17 30.67
CA MET A 288 22.96 -16.71 31.59
C MET A 288 23.92 -17.63 30.86
N TRP A 289 25.22 -17.35 30.93
CA TRP A 289 26.26 -18.20 30.35
C TRP A 289 27.44 -18.35 31.31
N ASP A 290 27.73 -19.60 31.69
CA ASP A 290 28.82 -19.97 32.61
C ASP A 290 28.76 -19.21 33.96
N GLY A 291 27.55 -19.05 34.49
CA GLY A 291 27.33 -18.35 35.77
C GLY A 291 27.38 -16.82 35.69
N VAL A 292 27.67 -16.26 34.52
CA VAL A 292 27.70 -14.80 34.28
C VAL A 292 26.45 -14.38 33.52
N THR A 293 25.86 -13.26 33.96
CA THR A 293 24.73 -12.63 33.27
C THR A 293 25.24 -11.76 32.12
N TRP A 294 24.76 -12.04 30.91
CA TRP A 294 25.11 -11.33 29.68
C TRP A 294 23.88 -10.67 29.07
N ILE A 295 24.02 -9.44 28.61
CA ILE A 295 23.01 -8.68 27.86
C ILE A 295 23.34 -8.79 26.36
N VAL A 296 22.36 -9.16 25.55
CA VAL A 296 22.49 -9.17 24.09
C VAL A 296 22.38 -7.74 23.55
N ILE A 297 23.51 -7.13 23.20
CA ILE A 297 23.55 -5.73 22.73
C ILE A 297 23.21 -5.62 21.25
N ASN A 298 23.67 -6.57 20.43
CA ASN A 298 23.40 -6.57 18.99
C ASN A 298 23.38 -7.99 18.43
N MET A 299 22.46 -8.23 17.50
CA MET A 299 22.35 -9.47 16.73
C MET A 299 22.59 -9.19 15.25
N GLY A 300 23.85 -9.26 14.83
CA GLY A 300 24.21 -9.17 13.43
C GLY A 300 23.86 -10.44 12.64
N PHE A 301 24.12 -10.43 11.33
CA PHE A 301 23.96 -11.60 10.47
C PHE A 301 25.03 -12.67 10.73
N LYS A 302 26.29 -12.25 10.97
CA LYS A 302 27.43 -13.16 11.22
C LYS A 302 27.79 -13.33 12.70
N SER A 303 27.59 -12.30 13.52
CA SER A 303 28.01 -12.26 14.93
C SER A 303 26.92 -11.75 15.87
N VAL A 304 26.95 -12.21 17.13
CA VAL A 304 26.16 -11.72 18.26
C VAL A 304 27.11 -11.02 19.23
N TYR A 305 26.70 -9.87 19.72
CA TYR A 305 27.46 -9.06 20.68
C TYR A 305 26.80 -9.13 22.05
N LEU A 306 27.55 -9.60 23.04
CA LEU A 306 27.14 -9.74 24.42
C LEU A 306 27.91 -8.77 25.31
N TYR A 307 27.30 -8.34 26.41
CA TYR A 307 27.94 -7.52 27.42
C TYR A 307 27.63 -7.99 28.83
N SER A 308 28.62 -7.96 29.70
CA SER A 308 28.47 -8.21 31.12
C SER A 308 29.18 -7.13 31.93
N ASP A 309 28.62 -6.73 33.06
CA ASP A 309 29.24 -5.78 33.99
C ASP A 309 30.57 -6.30 34.55
N GLU A 310 30.76 -7.62 34.61
CA GLU A 310 31.98 -8.26 35.13
C GLU A 310 33.06 -8.48 34.06
N ASN A 311 32.66 -8.74 32.80
CA ASN A 311 33.57 -9.22 31.75
C ASN A 311 33.63 -8.33 30.48
N GLY A 312 32.87 -7.23 30.43
CA GLY A 312 32.87 -6.30 29.30
C GLY A 312 32.18 -6.86 28.06
N PHE A 313 32.65 -6.45 26.88
CA PHE A 313 32.06 -6.82 25.58
C PHE A 313 32.65 -8.11 25.03
N LEU A 314 31.79 -8.95 24.46
CA LEU A 314 32.17 -10.21 23.81
C LEU A 314 31.43 -10.36 22.48
N GLU A 315 32.19 -10.59 21.41
CA GLU A 315 31.65 -10.93 20.08
C GLU A 315 31.74 -12.44 19.86
N LEU A 316 30.62 -13.05 19.48
CA LEU A 316 30.55 -14.48 19.15
C LEU A 316 29.97 -14.67 17.74
N PRO A 317 30.50 -15.60 16.94
CA PRO A 317 29.81 -16.04 15.73
C PRO A 317 28.40 -16.52 16.07
N LYS A 318 27.41 -16.07 15.30
CA LYS A 318 25.99 -16.35 15.56
C LYS A 318 25.69 -17.85 15.65
N ILE A 319 26.39 -18.64 14.85
CA ILE A 319 26.26 -20.10 14.85
C ILE A 319 26.68 -20.71 16.18
N TYR A 320 27.78 -20.23 16.77
CA TYR A 320 28.27 -20.66 18.08
C TYR A 320 27.33 -20.26 19.21
N PHE A 321 26.75 -19.05 19.13
CA PHE A 321 25.77 -18.60 20.12
C PHE A 321 24.50 -19.46 20.12
N VAL A 322 24.03 -19.86 18.92
CA VAL A 322 22.89 -20.78 18.77
C VAL A 322 23.22 -22.19 19.26
N GLU A 323 24.43 -22.69 18.99
CA GLU A 323 24.91 -23.97 19.55
C GLU A 323 24.90 -23.95 21.08
N LEU A 324 25.40 -22.88 21.71
CA LEU A 324 25.40 -22.73 23.16
C LEU A 324 23.99 -22.68 23.77
N LEU A 325 23.03 -22.06 23.07
CA LEU A 325 21.61 -22.06 23.45
C LEU A 325 20.98 -23.45 23.35
N ASN A 326 21.25 -24.16 22.26
CA ASN A 326 20.73 -25.52 22.02
C ASN A 326 21.30 -26.55 23.00
N ASP A 327 22.58 -26.37 23.37
CA ASP A 327 23.27 -27.19 24.38
C ASP A 327 22.83 -26.88 25.82
N GLY A 328 22.01 -25.85 26.04
CA GLY A 328 21.58 -25.39 27.37
C GLY A 328 22.71 -24.79 28.20
N LYS A 329 23.85 -24.46 27.58
CA LYS A 329 24.98 -23.76 28.23
C LYS A 329 24.70 -22.27 28.38
N VAL A 330 23.95 -21.71 27.42
CA VAL A 330 23.35 -20.39 27.49
C VAL A 330 21.86 -20.60 27.74
N VAL A 331 21.33 -20.04 28.82
CA VAL A 331 19.91 -20.19 29.18
C VAL A 331 19.24 -18.82 29.09
N PRO A 332 18.20 -18.65 28.23
CA PRO A 332 17.34 -17.48 28.25
C PRO A 332 16.59 -17.42 29.58
N GLU A 333 16.53 -16.24 30.19
CA GLU A 333 15.73 -16.04 31.38
C GLU A 333 14.24 -15.89 30.96
N ASP A 334 13.54 -17.00 30.71
CA ASP A 334 12.15 -17.01 30.25
C ASP A 334 11.15 -16.68 31.38
N GLU A 335 10.48 -15.53 31.24
CA GLU A 335 9.22 -15.22 31.93
C GLU A 335 8.09 -16.15 31.43
N LYS A 336 7.60 -17.04 32.31
CA LYS A 336 6.44 -17.89 31.99
C LYS A 336 5.11 -17.12 32.05
N SER A 337 4.44 -17.10 30.90
CA SER A 337 2.97 -17.12 30.70
C SER A 337 2.13 -15.90 31.10
N GLY A 338 1.83 -15.05 30.11
CA GLY A 338 0.67 -14.16 30.11
C GLY A 338 0.39 -13.63 28.71
N SER A 339 -0.83 -13.84 28.20
CA SER A 339 -1.38 -13.36 26.92
C SER A 339 -0.72 -12.10 26.33
N ARG A 340 -0.35 -12.10 25.03
CA ARG A 340 -0.23 -10.85 24.26
C ARG A 340 -1.62 -10.22 24.11
N LYS A 341 -2.09 -9.55 25.16
CA LYS A 341 -2.82 -8.31 24.98
C LYS A 341 -1.78 -7.30 24.54
N TYR A 342 -2.05 -6.57 23.47
CA TYR A 342 -1.31 -5.36 23.14
C TYR A 342 -1.05 -4.59 24.44
N ALA A 343 0.22 -4.38 24.77
CA ALA A 343 0.53 -3.77 26.04
C ALA A 343 0.08 -2.30 25.96
N PRO A 344 -0.86 -1.84 26.81
CA PRO A 344 -1.56 -0.53 26.67
C PRO A 344 -0.65 0.70 26.66
N TYR A 345 0.65 0.51 26.84
CA TYR A 345 1.66 1.54 26.97
C TYR A 345 2.33 1.91 25.64
N LEU A 346 2.22 1.05 24.61
CA LEU A 346 2.70 1.32 23.25
C LEU A 346 1.92 2.48 22.63
N ASP A 347 0.60 2.54 22.88
CA ASP A 347 -0.24 3.66 22.45
C ASP A 347 0.18 4.97 23.14
N ILE A 348 0.49 4.93 24.44
CA ILE A 348 0.97 6.10 25.21
C ILE A 348 2.32 6.62 24.68
N LEU A 349 3.19 5.73 24.22
CA LEU A 349 4.49 6.10 23.64
C LEU A 349 4.35 6.64 22.21
N LEU A 350 3.43 6.10 21.42
CA LEU A 350 3.13 6.54 20.05
C LEU A 350 2.37 7.87 20.01
N GLU A 351 1.56 8.17 21.04
CA GLU A 351 0.84 9.43 21.20
C GLU A 351 1.69 10.58 21.79
N ALA A 352 2.86 10.26 22.36
CA ALA A 352 3.74 11.25 22.99
C ALA A 352 4.48 12.10 21.95
N GLY A 353 4.34 13.42 22.05
CA GLY A 353 4.99 14.36 21.13
C GLY A 353 6.52 14.46 21.34
N PRO A 354 7.29 14.95 20.35
CA PRO A 354 8.75 15.03 20.42
C PRO A 354 9.28 15.77 21.67
N GLU A 355 8.61 16.84 22.09
CA GLU A 355 8.99 17.61 23.28
C GLU A 355 8.78 16.82 24.59
N GLU A 356 7.74 15.99 24.66
CA GLU A 356 7.44 15.17 25.84
C GLU A 356 8.46 14.04 26.00
N LEU A 357 8.92 13.47 24.87
CA LEU A 357 9.98 12.46 24.82
C LEU A 357 11.34 13.04 25.24
N VAL A 358 11.67 14.27 24.83
CA VAL A 358 12.90 14.96 25.28
C VAL A 358 12.88 15.16 26.80
N ILE A 359 11.73 15.56 27.36
CA ILE A 359 11.58 15.72 28.82
C ILE A 359 11.73 14.37 29.54
N ALA A 360 11.14 13.29 29.01
CA ALA A 360 11.26 11.95 29.59
C ALA A 360 12.70 11.40 29.52
N ASN A 361 13.42 11.65 28.43
CA ASN A 361 14.83 11.29 28.27
C ASN A 361 15.72 11.98 29.32
N ASN A 362 15.54 13.30 29.50
CA ASN A 362 16.29 14.05 30.51
C ASN A 362 16.01 13.55 31.94
N ARG A 363 14.75 13.20 32.24
CA ARG A 363 14.38 12.62 33.55
C ARG A 363 15.00 11.24 33.75
N MET A 364 15.02 10.41 32.70
CA MET A 364 15.58 9.07 32.73
C MET A 364 17.09 9.11 33.01
N ASP A 365 17.83 10.01 32.36
CA ASP A 365 19.26 10.19 32.59
C ASP A 365 19.56 10.50 34.07
N LEU A 366 18.85 11.47 34.65
CA LEU A 366 19.01 11.85 36.05
C LEU A 366 18.59 10.73 37.02
N VAL A 367 17.54 9.98 36.69
CA VAL A 367 17.11 8.83 37.50
C VAL A 367 18.17 7.71 37.47
N LYS A 368 18.73 7.39 36.30
CA LYS A 368 19.79 6.37 36.16
C LYS A 368 21.05 6.74 36.93
N ARG A 369 21.55 7.97 36.75
CA ARG A 369 22.73 8.47 37.48
C ARG A 369 22.54 8.40 38.99
N LYS A 370 21.33 8.70 39.50
CA LYS A 370 21.05 8.60 40.93
C LYS A 370 20.97 7.16 41.44
N LEU A 371 20.43 6.24 40.65
CA LEU A 371 20.36 4.82 40.99
C LEU A 371 21.75 4.19 41.02
N ASN A 372 22.69 4.67 40.22
CA ASN A 372 24.11 4.30 40.24
C ASN A 372 24.93 5.05 41.31
N GLU A 373 24.27 5.65 42.30
CA GLU A 373 24.86 6.37 43.43
C GLU A 373 25.72 7.61 43.07
N GLU A 374 25.58 8.15 41.85
CA GLU A 374 26.30 9.36 41.46
C GLU A 374 25.78 10.62 42.19
N LYS A 375 26.68 11.58 42.41
CA LYS A 375 26.34 12.90 42.97
C LYS A 375 25.71 13.77 41.87
N ILE A 376 24.40 13.99 41.99
CA ILE A 376 23.64 14.92 41.14
C ILE A 376 23.61 16.31 41.80
N SER A 377 23.91 17.34 41.02
CA SER A 377 23.94 18.72 41.52
C SER A 377 22.52 19.24 41.74
N ASN A 378 22.31 20.05 42.79
CA ASN A 378 21.01 20.69 43.06
C ASN A 378 20.55 21.64 41.94
N ASN A 379 21.46 22.04 41.03
CA ASN A 379 21.11 22.83 39.85
C ASN A 379 20.47 21.99 38.73
N GLU A 380 20.69 20.67 38.70
CA GLU A 380 20.12 19.75 37.69
C GLU A 380 18.73 19.26 38.09
N ALA A 381 18.56 18.85 39.35
CA ALA A 381 17.26 18.55 39.95
C ALA A 381 17.34 18.61 41.48
N SER A 382 16.27 19.11 42.12
CA SER A 382 16.19 19.07 43.58
C SER A 382 15.96 17.64 44.10
N GLU A 383 16.48 17.34 45.28
CA GLU A 383 16.38 16.00 45.88
C GLU A 383 14.94 15.50 46.01
N ARG A 384 13.99 16.41 46.31
CA ARG A 384 12.55 16.10 46.34
C ARG A 384 12.01 15.70 44.97
N THR A 385 12.44 16.39 43.91
CA THR A 385 12.00 16.13 42.53
C THR A 385 12.56 14.80 42.03
N LEU A 386 13.82 14.53 42.35
CA LEU A 386 14.50 13.29 42.00
C LEU A 386 13.88 12.08 42.69
N ARG A 387 13.57 12.18 44.00
CA ARG A 387 12.83 11.14 44.73
C ARG A 387 11.46 10.87 44.10
N ARG A 388 10.76 11.93 43.66
CA ARG A 388 9.47 11.78 42.96
C ARG A 388 9.64 11.05 41.63
N TRP A 389 10.61 11.42 40.79
CA TRP A 389 10.84 10.74 39.51
C TRP A 389 11.30 9.30 39.69
N ILE A 390 12.12 8.98 40.70
CA ILE A 390 12.48 7.60 41.03
C ILE A 390 11.23 6.81 41.44
N LYS A 391 10.33 7.42 42.21
CA LYS A 391 9.05 6.80 42.57
C LYS A 391 8.19 6.57 41.31
N ASP A 392 8.02 7.59 40.47
CA ASP A 392 7.23 7.51 39.24
C ASP A 392 7.82 6.46 38.27
N TYR A 393 9.16 6.34 38.22
CA TYR A 393 9.89 5.32 37.46
C TYR A 393 9.59 3.90 37.98
N LYS A 394 9.67 3.69 39.29
CA LYS A 394 9.36 2.39 39.91
C LYS A 394 7.89 2.00 39.74
N GLU A 395 6.98 2.97 39.88
CA GLU A 395 5.56 2.76 39.63
C GLU A 395 5.30 2.44 38.16
N GLY A 396 5.95 3.14 37.22
CA GLY A 396 5.87 2.84 35.80
C GLY A 396 6.41 1.45 35.44
N GLN A 397 7.49 1.03 36.09
CA GLN A 397 8.05 -0.31 35.93
C GLN A 397 7.08 -1.39 36.44
N GLN A 398 6.43 -1.17 37.59
CA GLN A 398 5.42 -2.09 38.12
C GLN A 398 4.13 -2.16 37.29
N LEU A 399 3.64 -1.01 36.80
CA LEU A 399 2.36 -0.90 36.10
C LEU A 399 2.45 -1.27 34.61
N TYR A 400 3.54 -0.92 33.95
CA TYR A 400 3.67 -1.01 32.50
C TYR A 400 4.89 -1.84 32.04
N GLY A 401 5.66 -2.43 32.95
CA GLY A 401 6.89 -3.15 32.63
C GLY A 401 8.05 -2.25 32.18
N SER A 402 7.83 -0.93 32.05
CA SER A 402 8.85 0.05 31.66
C SER A 402 8.78 1.30 32.53
N GLY A 403 9.83 1.53 33.33
CA GLY A 403 9.92 2.72 34.17
C GLY A 403 10.01 4.04 33.38
N TYR A 404 10.42 3.97 32.10
CA TYR A 404 10.46 5.12 31.20
C TYR A 404 9.07 5.78 31.03
N ILE A 405 8.02 4.96 30.98
CA ILE A 405 6.64 5.41 30.74
C ILE A 405 6.10 6.21 31.93
N GLY A 406 6.53 5.84 33.15
CA GLY A 406 6.23 6.61 34.36
C GLY A 406 6.84 8.01 34.36
N LEU A 407 7.90 8.24 33.56
CA LEU A 407 8.61 9.53 33.48
C LEU A 407 8.00 10.49 32.45
N LEU A 408 7.07 10.04 31.61
CA LEU A 408 6.36 10.90 30.66
C LEU A 408 5.56 11.99 31.39
N PRO A 409 5.57 13.23 30.88
CA PRO A 409 4.82 14.30 31.52
C PRO A 409 3.31 14.15 31.26
N LYS A 410 2.50 14.07 32.32
CA LYS A 410 1.03 13.93 32.25
C LYS A 410 0.32 15.25 31.89
N HIS A 411 0.74 15.94 30.82
CA HIS A 411 0.15 17.22 30.43
C HIS A 411 -1.30 17.07 29.95
N GLN A 412 -1.60 15.99 29.23
CA GLN A 412 -2.93 15.73 28.67
C GLN A 412 -4.02 15.42 29.71
N GLN A 413 -3.63 15.02 30.92
CA GLN A 413 -4.54 14.67 32.03
C GLN A 413 -4.86 15.87 32.94
N LYS A 414 -4.49 17.10 32.55
CA LYS A 414 -4.76 18.31 33.34
C LYS A 414 -6.01 19.04 32.83
N GLY A 415 -6.93 19.35 33.75
CA GLY A 415 -8.10 20.21 33.51
C GLY A 415 -9.44 19.47 33.49
N ASN A 416 -10.50 20.12 33.96
CA ASN A 416 -11.87 19.60 33.91
C ASN A 416 -12.42 19.71 32.47
N ARG A 417 -12.80 18.56 31.88
CA ARG A 417 -13.29 18.42 30.50
C ARG A 417 -14.79 18.11 30.40
N ASP A 418 -15.51 18.13 31.52
CA ASP A 418 -16.95 17.86 31.50
C ASP A 418 -17.68 18.96 30.71
N GLN A 419 -18.60 18.53 29.83
CA GLN A 419 -19.41 19.44 29.03
C GLN A 419 -20.28 20.29 29.97
N ARG A 420 -20.04 21.61 29.97
CA ARG A 420 -20.71 22.56 30.87
C ARG A 420 -22.10 23.01 30.39
N LEU A 421 -22.55 22.56 29.22
CA LEU A 421 -23.84 22.92 28.63
C LEU A 421 -24.81 21.74 28.71
N PRO A 422 -26.11 21.97 28.98
CA PRO A 422 -27.13 20.94 28.87
C PRO A 422 -27.19 20.35 27.46
N ALA A 423 -27.48 19.05 27.37
CA ALA A 423 -27.57 18.34 26.09
C ALA A 423 -28.59 18.98 25.12
N GLU A 424 -29.74 19.42 25.64
CA GLU A 424 -30.79 20.10 24.86
C GLU A 424 -30.29 21.39 24.19
N THR A 425 -29.45 22.16 24.89
CA THR A 425 -28.81 23.37 24.33
C THR A 425 -27.84 23.03 23.20
N ILE A 426 -27.11 21.92 23.33
CA ILE A 426 -26.15 21.47 22.32
C ILE A 426 -26.89 21.02 21.06
N THR A 427 -27.92 20.18 21.19
CA THR A 427 -28.73 19.70 20.06
C THR A 427 -29.37 20.87 19.30
N LEU A 428 -30.00 21.82 20.01
CA LEU A 428 -30.61 22.98 19.37
C LEU A 428 -29.57 23.86 18.66
N MET A 429 -28.38 24.02 19.25
CA MET A 429 -27.28 24.77 18.65
C MET A 429 -26.79 24.10 17.36
N GLU A 430 -26.64 22.78 17.34
CA GLU A 430 -26.21 22.04 16.15
C GLU A 430 -27.24 22.11 15.01
N GLU A 431 -28.54 21.97 15.32
CA GLU A 431 -29.63 22.11 14.35
C GLU A 431 -29.66 23.50 13.70
N VAL A 432 -29.48 24.56 14.50
CA VAL A 432 -29.46 25.94 13.98
C VAL A 432 -28.22 26.18 13.12
N ILE A 433 -27.07 25.63 13.49
CA ILE A 433 -25.86 25.73 12.66
C ILE A 433 -26.09 25.03 11.32
N GLU A 434 -26.59 23.80 11.31
CA GLU A 434 -26.81 23.05 10.07
C GLU A 434 -27.85 23.73 9.14
N ASN A 435 -28.98 24.15 9.70
CA ASN A 435 -30.10 24.65 8.89
C ASN A 435 -29.95 26.12 8.49
N GLU A 436 -29.42 26.97 9.37
CA GLU A 436 -29.39 28.43 9.17
C GLU A 436 -28.01 28.97 8.80
N TYR A 437 -26.92 28.34 9.26
CA TYR A 437 -25.56 28.74 8.94
C TYR A 437 -24.96 27.94 7.77
N GLU A 438 -25.10 26.61 7.74
CA GLU A 438 -24.52 25.73 6.71
C GLU A 438 -25.41 25.63 5.47
N ASN A 439 -25.84 26.76 4.92
CA ASN A 439 -26.68 26.82 3.73
C ASN A 439 -26.20 27.88 2.72
N LEU A 440 -26.77 27.84 1.52
CA LEU A 440 -26.42 28.71 0.40
C LEU A 440 -26.75 30.20 0.63
N LYS A 441 -27.55 30.55 1.65
CA LYS A 441 -27.86 31.95 1.99
C LYS A 441 -26.69 32.65 2.69
N GLN A 442 -25.68 31.89 3.14
CA GLN A 442 -24.42 32.39 3.71
C GLN A 442 -24.59 33.45 4.81
N LYS A 443 -25.56 33.27 5.70
CA LYS A 443 -25.78 34.19 6.83
C LYS A 443 -24.53 34.34 7.70
N ASN A 444 -24.34 35.54 8.25
CA ASN A 444 -23.27 35.85 9.19
C ASN A 444 -23.51 35.16 10.54
N LYS A 445 -22.42 34.75 11.21
CA LYS A 445 -22.48 34.06 12.52
C LYS A 445 -23.32 34.81 13.56
N ILE A 446 -23.22 36.14 13.59
CA ILE A 446 -23.96 36.97 14.55
C ILE A 446 -25.47 36.97 14.31
N ILE A 447 -25.90 36.87 13.05
CA ILE A 447 -27.32 36.82 12.67
C ILE A 447 -27.91 35.46 13.08
N VAL A 448 -27.19 34.38 12.77
CA VAL A 448 -27.62 33.02 13.14
C VAL A 448 -27.61 32.83 14.66
N TYR A 449 -26.64 33.42 15.36
CA TYR A 449 -26.64 33.44 16.81
C TYR A 449 -27.87 34.17 17.39
N GLY A 450 -28.27 35.31 16.80
CA GLY A 450 -29.52 35.97 17.20
C GLY A 450 -30.76 35.09 17.02
N GLN A 451 -30.81 34.27 15.96
CA GLN A 451 -31.88 33.28 15.77
C GLN A 451 -31.84 32.18 16.84
N LEU A 452 -30.64 31.70 17.21
CA LEU A 452 -30.46 30.73 18.28
C LEU A 452 -30.94 31.28 19.63
N VAL A 453 -30.63 32.54 19.95
CA VAL A 453 -31.07 33.20 21.19
C VAL A 453 -32.60 33.21 21.26
N ASN A 454 -33.28 33.67 20.22
CA ASN A 454 -34.74 33.71 20.17
C ASN A 454 -35.36 32.30 20.31
N LEU A 455 -34.75 31.29 19.70
CA LEU A 455 -35.21 29.90 19.80
C LEU A 455 -35.01 29.33 21.21
N CYS A 456 -33.87 29.58 21.83
CA CYS A 456 -33.60 29.20 23.22
C CYS A 456 -34.59 29.87 24.18
N GLU A 457 -34.84 31.18 24.03
CA GLU A 457 -35.79 31.92 24.87
C GLU A 457 -37.22 31.40 24.71
N SER A 458 -37.66 31.13 23.48
CA SER A 458 -39.01 30.59 23.23
C SER A 458 -39.22 29.18 23.78
N LYS A 459 -38.15 28.37 23.86
CA LYS A 459 -38.17 27.00 24.42
C LYS A 459 -37.79 26.97 25.90
N ASN A 460 -37.50 28.12 26.51
CA ASN A 460 -37.00 28.25 27.88
C ASN A 460 -35.73 27.40 28.16
N ILE A 461 -34.84 27.32 27.17
CA ILE A 461 -33.57 26.59 27.21
C ILE A 461 -32.43 27.56 27.48
N LEU A 462 -31.40 27.11 28.20
CA LEU A 462 -30.19 27.91 28.46
C LEU A 462 -29.53 28.36 27.15
N VAL A 463 -29.30 29.67 27.03
CA VAL A 463 -28.62 30.27 25.87
C VAL A 463 -27.10 30.07 26.01
N PRO A 464 -26.42 29.45 25.03
CA PRO A 464 -24.96 29.35 25.05
C PRO A 464 -24.32 30.70 24.72
N SER A 465 -23.11 30.95 25.22
CA SER A 465 -22.41 32.20 24.89
C SER A 465 -22.05 32.28 23.39
N TYR A 466 -21.98 33.49 22.84
CA TYR A 466 -21.54 33.71 21.45
C TYR A 466 -20.15 33.10 21.17
N LYS A 467 -19.26 33.12 22.15
CA LYS A 467 -17.93 32.49 22.06
C LYS A 467 -18.05 30.97 21.89
N THR A 468 -18.94 30.35 22.65
CA THR A 468 -19.22 28.90 22.55
C THR A 468 -19.82 28.57 21.20
N PHE A 469 -20.81 29.34 20.73
CA PHE A 469 -21.39 29.18 19.40
C PHE A 469 -20.33 29.28 18.29
N CYS A 470 -19.46 30.29 18.34
CA CYS A 470 -18.38 30.45 17.37
C CYS A 470 -17.41 29.26 17.37
N ALA A 471 -17.07 28.74 18.55
CA ALA A 471 -16.21 27.58 18.70
C ALA A 471 -16.87 26.32 18.12
N THR A 472 -18.15 26.08 18.40
CA THR A 472 -18.91 24.96 17.82
C THR A 472 -18.94 25.04 16.29
N VAL A 473 -19.18 26.23 15.72
CA VAL A 473 -19.14 26.43 14.27
C VAL A 473 -17.75 26.17 13.68
N GLN A 474 -16.67 26.52 14.39
CA GLN A 474 -15.28 26.30 13.96
C GLN A 474 -14.83 24.85 14.08
N ASN A 475 -15.37 24.11 15.05
CA ASN A 475 -15.04 22.71 15.28
C ASN A 475 -15.74 21.74 14.31
N ARG A 476 -16.71 22.22 13.52
CA ARG A 476 -17.33 21.43 12.45
C ARG A 476 -16.37 21.27 11.26
N ASN A 477 -16.57 20.21 10.48
CA ASN A 477 -15.73 19.94 9.31
C ASN A 477 -15.80 21.11 8.31
N ARG A 478 -14.66 21.78 8.12
CA ARG A 478 -14.54 22.99 7.29
C ARG A 478 -14.83 22.71 5.81
N TYR A 479 -14.47 21.53 5.30
CA TYR A 479 -14.78 21.13 3.92
C TYR A 479 -16.29 21.07 3.70
N GLU A 480 -17.01 20.29 4.51
CA GLU A 480 -18.46 20.13 4.41
C GLU A 480 -19.19 21.46 4.59
N GLN A 481 -18.75 22.28 5.54
CA GLN A 481 -19.32 23.61 5.78
C GLN A 481 -19.16 24.54 4.57
N VAL A 482 -17.99 24.57 3.94
CA VAL A 482 -17.73 25.43 2.77
C VAL A 482 -18.46 24.87 1.54
N LYS A 483 -18.53 23.55 1.39
CA LYS A 483 -19.30 22.88 0.33
C LYS A 483 -20.78 23.24 0.39
N LYS A 484 -21.41 23.11 1.56
CA LYS A 484 -22.82 23.48 1.77
C LYS A 484 -23.08 24.99 1.57
N ARG A 485 -22.11 25.85 1.90
CA ARG A 485 -22.28 27.33 1.83
C ARG A 485 -21.90 27.95 0.48
N GLN A 486 -20.87 27.44 -0.18
CA GLN A 486 -20.19 28.08 -1.32
C GLN A 486 -19.99 27.13 -2.52
N GLY A 487 -20.36 25.86 -2.39
CA GLY A 487 -20.26 24.84 -3.43
C GLY A 487 -18.90 24.15 -3.50
N ASP A 488 -18.82 23.12 -4.35
CA ASP A 488 -17.70 22.18 -4.42
C ASP A 488 -16.36 22.85 -4.74
N ARG A 489 -16.35 23.86 -5.63
CA ARG A 489 -15.11 24.55 -6.05
C ARG A 489 -14.46 25.35 -4.93
N ALA A 490 -15.27 25.98 -4.07
CA ALA A 490 -14.76 26.73 -2.93
C ALA A 490 -14.27 25.78 -1.81
N ALA A 491 -14.95 24.64 -1.66
CA ALA A 491 -14.61 23.62 -0.67
C ALA A 491 -13.27 22.93 -0.94
N TYR A 492 -12.86 22.84 -2.21
CA TYR A 492 -11.60 22.20 -2.63
C TYR A 492 -10.36 22.70 -1.85
N LYS A 493 -10.32 24.00 -1.50
CA LYS A 493 -9.23 24.59 -0.71
C LYS A 493 -9.13 24.06 0.73
N HIS A 494 -10.19 23.43 1.21
CA HIS A 494 -10.33 22.89 2.55
C HIS A 494 -10.51 21.37 2.56
N GLU A 495 -10.48 20.75 1.39
CA GLU A 495 -10.38 19.30 1.28
C GLU A 495 -9.09 18.91 1.96
N SER A 496 -9.19 17.97 2.91
CA SER A 496 -7.98 17.40 3.50
C SER A 496 -7.18 16.83 2.34
N PHE A 497 -5.93 17.26 2.20
CA PHE A 497 -5.03 16.69 1.22
C PHE A 497 -5.13 15.18 1.39
N TYR A 498 -5.60 14.47 0.36
CA TYR A 498 -5.63 13.02 0.39
C TYR A 498 -4.18 12.60 0.60
N TRP A 499 -3.86 12.14 1.81
CA TRP A 499 -2.75 11.24 2.00
C TRP A 499 -3.16 9.99 1.24
N ASN A 500 -2.79 9.92 -0.04
CA ASN A 500 -2.82 8.66 -0.76
C ASN A 500 -1.79 7.76 -0.07
N LEU A 501 -2.26 7.06 0.97
CA LEU A 501 -1.68 5.83 1.50
C LEU A 501 -2.10 4.65 0.60
N ASP A 502 -2.32 4.92 -0.68
CA ASP A 502 -2.70 3.91 -1.64
C ASP A 502 -1.41 3.25 -2.14
N HIS A 503 -1.43 1.92 -2.27
CA HIS A 503 -0.33 1.14 -2.82
C HIS A 503 -0.15 1.36 -4.34
N SER A 504 -0.72 2.44 -4.89
CA SER A 504 -0.62 2.85 -6.29
C SER A 504 0.73 3.50 -6.62
N VAL A 505 0.95 3.79 -7.92
CA VAL A 505 2.13 4.45 -8.49
C VAL A 505 2.69 5.53 -7.55
N PRO A 506 3.99 5.47 -7.19
CA PRO A 506 4.59 6.34 -6.18
C PRO A 506 4.44 7.81 -6.56
N ARG A 507 4.18 8.66 -5.55
CA ARG A 507 3.93 10.10 -5.71
C ARG A 507 4.96 10.85 -6.56
N HIS A 508 6.21 10.39 -6.56
CA HIS A 508 7.33 11.02 -7.26
C HIS A 508 7.82 10.22 -8.47
N GLY A 509 7.11 9.15 -8.85
CA GLY A 509 7.61 8.15 -9.79
C GLY A 509 8.65 7.24 -9.13
N ASP A 510 8.95 6.15 -9.83
CA ASP A 510 10.05 5.23 -9.56
C ASP A 510 11.37 5.68 -10.22
N ARG A 511 11.30 6.67 -11.13
CA ARG A 511 12.45 7.17 -11.88
C ARG A 511 12.55 8.69 -11.89
N PRO A 512 13.78 9.23 -12.07
CA PRO A 512 13.97 10.64 -12.34
C PRO A 512 13.09 11.10 -13.52
N PHE A 513 12.38 12.22 -13.32
CA PHE A 513 11.50 12.85 -14.32
C PHE A 513 10.26 12.05 -14.76
N GLU A 514 9.96 10.90 -14.13
CA GLU A 514 8.74 10.14 -14.43
C GLU A 514 7.46 10.92 -14.08
N ILE A 515 7.46 11.61 -12.94
CA ILE A 515 6.37 12.50 -12.54
C ILE A 515 6.91 13.91 -12.31
N THR A 516 6.44 14.86 -13.12
CA THR A 516 6.74 16.29 -12.93
C THR A 516 5.53 16.99 -12.31
N HIS A 517 5.71 17.55 -11.11
CA HIS A 517 4.71 18.37 -10.45
C HIS A 517 4.85 19.83 -10.91
N ILE A 518 3.86 20.33 -11.65
CA ILE A 518 3.82 21.73 -12.07
C ILE A 518 2.90 22.48 -11.11
N ASP A 519 3.48 23.31 -10.24
CA ASP A 519 2.73 24.21 -9.36
C ASP A 519 2.80 25.64 -9.90
N HIS A 520 1.67 26.34 -9.87
CA HIS A 520 1.57 27.75 -10.27
C HIS A 520 1.27 28.58 -9.04
N THR A 521 2.30 29.16 -8.43
CA THR A 521 2.14 30.16 -7.39
C THR A 521 1.69 31.49 -8.01
N HIS A 522 0.49 31.95 -7.67
CA HIS A 522 -0.07 33.25 -8.08
C HIS A 522 0.25 34.36 -7.08
#